data_AF-A0A0S2LNC4-F1
#
_entry.id   AF-A0A0S2LNC4-F1
#
_cell.length_a   1.000
_cell.length_b   1.000
_cell.length_c   1.000
_cell.angle_alpha   90.00
_cell.angle_beta   90.00
_cell.angle_gamma   90.00
#
_symmetry.space_group_name_H-M   'P 1'
#
loop_
_entity.id
_entity.type
_entity.pdbx_description
1 polymer ?
#
loop_
_entity_poly.entity_id
_entity_poly.type
_entity_poly.pdbx_seq_one_letter_code
_entity_poly.pdbx_strand_id
1 'polypeptide(L)'
;MTFKPTANWIIGFTDAEGCFSICITNNEKFIGISFTFYISQKIKEPLIKYQEFLKEYIKQNSISVDTEIPKLVPGNGTENLRIRQHDLLLKVIRPFFEEFPLLSSKWQDCQLFFAALDIHKDKQMTNHVRILKIAHIMFAMNTEGEQRIRPLTYYENFVKPRFKNKQLWEIACLEAKKGVKEILDRPYPSLTKKFGSISFLREDYFFGLLTGDGCFHADFDCRKGRTVKVRKSLSISMIKTTRNEELLNAIAEQFDLTWKKRLSAKNRHSWKIEKSEEINQILQPFFLKNAKKFPIFKRRHLECWLTIDKLLKLLKGDLANFSAKSKVMVLLMEIYNVHDGTYRKYSREEIINRFRQDWIF
;
A
#
# COMPACT_ATOMS: atom_id res chain seq x y z
N MET A 1 7.25 -3.38 25.40
CA MET A 1 5.96 -3.79 24.78
C MET A 1 6.17 -4.04 23.29
N THR A 2 5.75 -5.19 22.81
CA THR A 2 5.78 -5.58 21.39
C THR A 2 4.66 -4.88 20.62
N PHE A 3 4.89 -4.55 19.35
CA PHE A 3 3.87 -3.97 18.47
C PHE A 3 2.74 -4.98 18.24
N LYS A 4 1.48 -4.52 18.38
CA LYS A 4 0.27 -5.29 18.06
C LYS A 4 -0.61 -4.46 17.12
N PRO A 5 -0.94 -4.96 15.92
CA PRO A 5 -1.79 -4.24 14.99
C PRO A 5 -3.25 -4.20 15.46
N THR A 6 -3.93 -3.09 15.21
CA THR A 6 -5.38 -2.95 15.36
C THR A 6 -6.07 -3.05 14.00
N ALA A 7 -7.40 -3.18 13.97
CA ALA A 7 -8.16 -3.21 12.72
C ALA A 7 -7.83 -2.01 11.81
N ASN A 8 -7.73 -0.80 12.35
CA ASN A 8 -7.41 0.39 11.55
C ASN A 8 -5.98 0.39 11.03
N TRP A 9 -5.03 -0.12 11.83
CA TRP A 9 -3.67 -0.32 11.35
C TRP A 9 -3.65 -1.29 10.16
N ILE A 10 -4.43 -2.37 10.23
CA ILE A 10 -4.60 -3.34 9.14
C ILE A 10 -5.16 -2.64 7.90
N ILE A 11 -6.21 -1.83 8.03
CA ILE A 11 -6.76 -1.04 6.92
C ILE A 11 -5.73 -0.11 6.31
N GLY A 12 -5.01 0.68 7.13
CA GLY A 12 -3.99 1.60 6.62
C GLY A 12 -2.86 0.87 5.90
N PHE A 13 -2.43 -0.27 6.44
CA PHE A 13 -1.38 -1.08 5.84
C PHE A 13 -1.84 -1.76 4.55
N THR A 14 -3.10 -2.23 4.47
CA THR A 14 -3.70 -2.71 3.21
C THR A 14 -3.88 -1.58 2.20
N ASP A 15 -4.25 -0.38 2.64
CA ASP A 15 -4.34 0.79 1.77
C ASP A 15 -2.99 1.18 1.18
N ALA A 16 -1.87 0.88 1.85
CA ALA A 16 -0.54 1.00 1.28
C ALA A 16 -0.20 -0.20 0.36
N GLU A 17 -0.17 -1.41 0.91
CA GLU A 17 0.53 -2.57 0.33
C GLU A 17 -0.40 -3.69 -0.20
N GLY A 18 -1.70 -3.57 0.05
CA GLY A 18 -2.68 -4.57 -0.33
C GLY A 18 -3.03 -4.55 -1.81
N CYS A 19 -3.35 -5.73 -2.34
CA CYS A 19 -3.82 -5.90 -3.71
C CYS A 19 -4.93 -6.95 -3.79
N PHE A 20 -5.96 -6.63 -4.58
CA PHE A 20 -7.05 -7.53 -4.93
C PHE A 20 -6.93 -7.87 -6.41
N SER A 21 -6.73 -9.14 -6.72
CA SER A 21 -6.43 -9.59 -8.07
C SER A 21 -7.32 -10.76 -8.46
N ILE A 22 -7.84 -10.68 -9.68
CA ILE A 22 -8.52 -11.76 -10.37
C ILE A 22 -7.61 -12.17 -11.52
N CYS A 23 -7.42 -13.47 -11.70
CA CYS A 23 -6.67 -14.01 -12.82
C CYS A 23 -7.51 -15.09 -13.52
N ILE A 24 -7.68 -14.92 -14.83
CA ILE A 24 -8.32 -15.88 -15.72
C ILE A 24 -7.23 -16.57 -16.52
N THR A 25 -7.10 -17.88 -16.35
CA THR A 25 -6.13 -18.72 -17.08
C THR A 25 -6.87 -19.63 -18.05
N ASN A 26 -6.30 -19.82 -19.24
CA ASN A 26 -6.82 -20.76 -20.21
C ASN A 26 -5.89 -21.97 -20.27
N ASN A 27 -6.38 -23.13 -19.84
CA ASN A 27 -5.76 -24.42 -20.08
C ASN A 27 -6.53 -25.13 -21.20
N GLU A 28 -5.92 -26.11 -21.86
CA GLU A 28 -6.55 -26.88 -22.94
C GLU A 28 -7.92 -27.46 -22.52
N LYS A 29 -8.03 -27.92 -21.27
CA LYS A 29 -9.22 -28.62 -20.74
C LYS A 29 -10.26 -27.70 -20.09
N PHE A 30 -9.86 -26.57 -19.53
CA PHE A 30 -10.77 -25.67 -18.81
C PHE A 30 -10.23 -24.24 -18.69
N ILE A 31 -11.13 -23.28 -18.50
CA ILE A 31 -10.77 -21.91 -18.12
C ILE A 31 -10.79 -21.83 -16.59
N GLY A 32 -9.62 -21.58 -16.00
CA GLY A 32 -9.48 -21.35 -14.58
C GLY A 32 -9.76 -19.90 -14.21
N ILE A 33 -10.43 -19.68 -13.08
CA ILE A 33 -10.56 -18.37 -12.46
C ILE A 33 -9.95 -18.48 -11.07
N SER A 34 -9.07 -17.54 -10.73
CA SER A 34 -8.46 -17.46 -9.41
C SER A 34 -8.63 -16.06 -8.83
N PHE A 35 -8.99 -16.03 -7.55
CA PHE A 35 -9.13 -14.82 -6.75
C PHE A 35 -7.98 -14.80 -5.75
N THR A 36 -7.26 -13.68 -5.67
CA THR A 36 -6.16 -13.51 -4.72
C THR A 36 -6.28 -12.16 -4.03
N PHE A 37 -6.40 -12.18 -2.70
CA PHE A 37 -5.99 -11.04 -1.88
C PHE A 37 -4.52 -11.27 -1.48
N TYR A 38 -3.66 -10.29 -1.73
CA TYR A 38 -2.27 -10.40 -1.30
C TYR A 38 -1.65 -9.09 -0.84
N ILE A 39 -0.64 -9.23 0.02
CA ILE A 39 0.22 -8.15 0.48
C ILE A 39 1.67 -8.61 0.29
N SER A 40 2.52 -7.77 -0.28
CA SER A 40 3.92 -8.06 -0.54
C SER A 40 4.81 -7.07 0.21
N GLN A 41 5.87 -7.56 0.87
CA GLN A 41 6.85 -6.70 1.55
C GLN A 41 8.24 -7.30 1.53
N LYS A 42 9.27 -6.45 1.49
CA LYS A 42 10.66 -6.90 1.66
C LYS A 42 10.92 -7.40 3.09
N ILE A 43 10.30 -6.75 4.07
CA ILE A 43 10.46 -7.08 5.49
C ILE A 43 9.27 -7.92 5.93
N LYS A 44 9.56 -9.08 6.52
CA LYS A 44 8.55 -10.08 6.90
C LYS A 44 7.70 -9.68 8.10
N GLU A 45 8.24 -8.88 9.02
CA GLU A 45 7.61 -8.57 10.31
C GLU A 45 6.17 -8.06 10.18
N PRO A 46 5.84 -7.04 9.36
CA PRO A 46 4.47 -6.53 9.21
C PRO A 46 3.49 -7.60 8.72
N LEU A 47 3.95 -8.49 7.83
CA LEU A 47 3.12 -9.57 7.29
C LEU A 47 2.83 -10.64 8.35
N ILE A 48 3.80 -10.95 9.22
CA ILE A 48 3.58 -11.84 10.37
C ILE A 48 2.53 -11.23 11.29
N LYS A 49 2.64 -9.93 11.60
CA LYS A 49 1.67 -9.23 12.44
C LYS A 49 0.28 -9.17 11.81
N TYR A 50 0.20 -9.01 10.50
CA TYR A 50 -1.05 -9.12 9.76
C TYR A 50 -1.67 -10.52 9.88
N GLN A 51 -0.88 -11.57 9.73
CA GLN A 51 -1.36 -12.96 9.88
C GLN A 51 -1.82 -13.25 11.32
N GLU A 52 -1.07 -12.82 12.33
CA GLU A 52 -1.44 -12.94 13.74
C GLU A 52 -2.78 -12.26 14.00
N PHE A 53 -2.98 -11.05 13.47
CA PHE A 53 -4.25 -10.33 13.56
C PHE A 53 -5.41 -11.12 12.95
N LEU A 54 -5.26 -11.65 11.73
CA LEU A 54 -6.33 -12.41 11.09
C LEU A 54 -6.69 -13.66 11.89
N LYS A 55 -5.70 -14.36 12.46
CA LYS A 55 -5.93 -15.53 13.33
C LYS A 55 -6.69 -15.14 14.59
N GLU A 56 -6.32 -14.02 15.21
CA GLU A 56 -7.02 -13.50 16.38
C GLU A 56 -8.46 -13.06 16.04
N TYR A 57 -8.66 -12.38 14.90
CA TYR A 57 -9.98 -11.99 14.41
C TYR A 57 -10.90 -13.19 14.18
N ILE A 58 -10.39 -14.25 13.55
CA ILE A 58 -11.13 -15.52 13.37
C ILE A 58 -11.54 -16.10 14.73
N LYS A 59 -10.60 -16.15 15.68
CA LYS A 59 -10.85 -16.70 17.02
C LYS A 59 -11.89 -15.87 17.79
N GLN A 60 -11.74 -14.55 17.82
CA GLN A 60 -12.62 -13.65 18.56
C GLN A 60 -14.05 -13.65 18.03
N ASN A 61 -14.21 -13.79 16.72
CA ASN A 61 -15.53 -13.81 16.06
C ASN A 61 -16.06 -15.24 15.86
N SER A 62 -15.39 -16.27 16.39
CA SER A 62 -15.78 -17.68 16.26
C SER A 62 -16.09 -18.10 14.81
N ILE A 63 -15.28 -17.62 13.86
CA ILE A 63 -15.50 -17.86 12.44
C ILE A 63 -15.05 -19.28 12.10
N SER A 64 -16.00 -20.11 11.67
CA SER A 64 -15.70 -21.46 11.20
C SER A 64 -15.13 -21.41 9.78
N VAL A 65 -13.84 -21.73 9.65
CA VAL A 65 -13.12 -21.80 8.38
C VAL A 65 -12.59 -23.20 8.11
N ASP A 66 -12.64 -23.63 6.85
CA ASP A 66 -12.20 -24.96 6.41
C ASP A 66 -10.67 -25.04 6.26
N THR A 67 -10.00 -23.88 6.28
CA THR A 67 -8.55 -23.77 6.08
C THR A 67 -7.95 -22.71 7.00
N GLU A 68 -6.74 -22.96 7.50
CA GLU A 68 -5.98 -21.96 8.23
C GLU A 68 -5.47 -20.82 7.34
N ILE A 69 -5.15 -19.67 7.96
CA ILE A 69 -4.45 -18.57 7.28
C ILE A 69 -3.14 -19.09 6.66
N PRO A 70 -2.94 -18.94 5.33
CA PRO A 70 -1.76 -19.47 4.63
C PRO A 70 -0.46 -18.91 5.19
N LYS A 71 0.61 -19.71 5.18
CA LYS A 71 1.97 -19.26 5.51
C LYS A 71 2.45 -18.20 4.52
N LEU A 72 3.42 -17.39 4.94
CA LEU A 72 4.08 -16.43 4.05
C LEU A 72 4.87 -17.19 2.99
N VAL A 73 4.81 -16.70 1.75
CA VAL A 73 5.48 -17.30 0.60
C VAL A 73 6.51 -16.33 0.00
N PRO A 74 7.70 -16.83 -0.39
CA PRO A 74 8.71 -16.00 -1.00
C PRO A 74 8.23 -15.48 -2.37
N GLY A 75 8.60 -14.24 -2.67
CA GLY A 75 8.50 -13.61 -3.98
C GLY A 75 9.88 -13.18 -4.47
N ASN A 76 9.93 -12.33 -5.49
CA ASN A 76 11.19 -11.81 -6.00
C ASN A 76 11.77 -10.76 -5.03
N GLY A 77 12.62 -11.18 -4.11
CA GLY A 77 13.22 -10.31 -3.07
C GLY A 77 12.23 -9.79 -2.02
N THR A 78 11.06 -10.44 -1.90
CA THR A 78 9.96 -10.06 -1.01
C THR A 78 9.34 -11.29 -0.37
N GLU A 79 8.59 -11.08 0.70
CA GLU A 79 7.68 -12.05 1.32
C GLU A 79 6.24 -11.66 0.97
N ASN A 80 5.36 -12.64 0.87
CA ASN A 80 3.97 -12.40 0.49
C ASN A 80 3.02 -13.13 1.41
N LEU A 81 2.01 -12.41 1.91
CA LEU A 81 0.78 -13.01 2.40
C LEU A 81 -0.15 -13.15 1.21
N ARG A 82 -0.49 -14.39 0.81
CA ARG A 82 -1.42 -14.65 -0.31
C ARG A 82 -2.58 -15.50 0.16
N ILE A 83 -3.79 -14.95 0.10
CA ILE A 83 -5.04 -15.62 0.46
C ILE A 83 -5.82 -15.86 -0.83
N ARG A 84 -6.01 -17.14 -1.16
CA ARG A 84 -6.70 -17.60 -2.39
C ARG A 84 -7.88 -18.51 -2.10
N GLN A 85 -7.94 -19.05 -0.90
CA GLN A 85 -8.98 -19.95 -0.45
C GLN A 85 -10.30 -19.18 -0.40
N HIS A 86 -11.29 -19.64 -1.17
CA HIS A 86 -12.61 -18.99 -1.24
C HIS A 86 -13.26 -18.85 0.13
N ASP A 87 -13.06 -19.84 0.99
CA ASP A 87 -13.62 -19.85 2.34
C ASP A 87 -13.07 -18.68 3.18
N LEU A 88 -11.74 -18.50 3.22
CA LEU A 88 -11.11 -17.35 3.87
C LEU A 88 -11.49 -16.02 3.22
N LEU A 89 -11.56 -15.96 1.89
CA LEU A 89 -11.95 -14.74 1.18
C LEU A 89 -13.36 -14.27 1.57
N LEU A 90 -14.29 -15.22 1.74
CA LEU A 90 -15.71 -14.91 1.97
C LEU A 90 -16.11 -14.83 3.43
N LYS A 91 -15.51 -15.64 4.30
CA LYS A 91 -15.85 -15.68 5.72
C LYS A 91 -14.97 -14.77 6.57
N VAL A 92 -13.79 -14.38 6.08
CA VAL A 92 -12.82 -13.57 6.85
C VAL A 92 -12.53 -12.25 6.17
N ILE A 93 -12.01 -12.28 4.93
CA ILE A 93 -11.54 -11.07 4.24
C ILE A 93 -12.69 -10.13 3.88
N ARG A 94 -13.78 -10.66 3.31
CA ARG A 94 -14.96 -9.86 2.97
C ARG A 94 -15.61 -9.23 4.21
N PRO A 95 -16.01 -9.97 5.26
CA PRO A 95 -16.66 -9.37 6.42
C PRO A 95 -15.77 -8.33 7.10
N PHE A 96 -14.46 -8.61 7.21
CA PHE A 96 -13.52 -7.65 7.78
C PHE A 96 -13.48 -6.32 7.01
N PHE A 97 -13.42 -6.34 5.68
CA PHE A 97 -13.40 -5.10 4.89
C PHE A 97 -14.78 -4.46 4.71
N GLU A 98 -15.87 -5.19 4.91
CA GLU A 98 -17.22 -4.62 5.02
C GLU A 98 -17.39 -3.86 6.35
N GLU A 99 -16.88 -4.41 7.45
CA GLU A 99 -16.86 -3.80 8.78
C GLU A 99 -15.86 -2.63 8.87
N PHE A 100 -14.67 -2.81 8.29
CA PHE A 100 -13.58 -1.83 8.26
C PHE A 100 -13.19 -1.50 6.81
N PRO A 101 -13.93 -0.61 6.12
CA PRO A 101 -13.65 -0.31 4.73
C PRO A 101 -12.32 0.40 4.50
N LEU A 102 -11.69 0.06 3.38
CA LEU A 102 -10.52 0.79 2.86
C LEU A 102 -10.88 2.24 2.54
N LEU A 103 -9.91 3.14 2.69
CA LEU A 103 -10.10 4.57 2.53
C LEU A 103 -9.49 5.08 1.23
N SER A 104 -8.47 4.40 0.70
CA SER A 104 -7.89 4.75 -0.59
C SER A 104 -8.81 4.37 -1.76
N SER A 105 -8.35 4.62 -2.99
CA SER A 105 -8.97 4.09 -4.20
C SER A 105 -9.04 2.56 -4.25
N LYS A 106 -8.22 1.83 -3.48
CA LYS A 106 -8.19 0.36 -3.46
C LYS A 106 -9.50 -0.28 -2.99
N TRP A 107 -10.35 0.43 -2.25
CA TRP A 107 -11.67 -0.08 -1.86
C TRP A 107 -12.56 -0.36 -3.09
N GLN A 108 -12.41 0.41 -4.18
CA GLN A 108 -13.18 0.17 -5.41
C GLN A 108 -12.77 -1.19 -6.00
N ASP A 109 -11.47 -1.47 -6.08
CA ASP A 109 -10.96 -2.77 -6.49
C ASP A 109 -11.42 -3.89 -5.55
N CYS A 110 -11.43 -3.64 -4.24
CA CYS A 110 -11.94 -4.57 -3.23
C CYS A 110 -13.43 -4.91 -3.44
N GLN A 111 -14.26 -3.90 -3.71
CA GLN A 111 -15.69 -4.08 -3.99
C GLN A 111 -15.94 -4.86 -5.28
N LEU A 112 -15.23 -4.51 -6.36
CA LEU A 112 -15.28 -5.22 -7.63
C LEU A 112 -14.81 -6.67 -7.48
N PHE A 113 -13.76 -6.90 -6.70
CA PHE A 113 -13.27 -8.22 -6.36
C PHE A 113 -14.34 -9.09 -5.70
N PHE A 114 -15.07 -8.57 -4.70
CA PHE A 114 -16.15 -9.31 -4.05
C PHE A 114 -17.35 -9.52 -4.96
N ALA A 115 -17.72 -8.54 -5.79
CA ALA A 115 -18.78 -8.70 -6.77
C ALA A 115 -18.47 -9.83 -7.78
N ALA A 116 -17.23 -9.90 -8.26
CA ALA A 116 -16.79 -10.98 -9.13
C ALA A 116 -16.75 -12.34 -8.40
N LEU A 117 -16.42 -12.35 -7.11
CA LEU A 117 -16.44 -13.56 -6.28
C LEU A 117 -17.88 -14.09 -6.08
N ASP A 118 -18.86 -13.21 -5.93
CA ASP A 118 -20.29 -13.54 -5.88
C ASP A 118 -20.77 -14.14 -7.21
N ILE A 119 -20.42 -13.51 -8.33
CA ILE A 119 -20.69 -14.06 -9.68
C ILE A 119 -20.03 -15.42 -9.86
N HIS A 120 -18.82 -15.61 -9.33
CA HIS A 120 -18.12 -16.89 -9.44
C HIS A 120 -18.87 -18.02 -8.72
N LYS A 121 -19.50 -17.70 -7.59
CA LYS A 121 -20.27 -18.65 -6.77
C LYS A 121 -21.66 -18.95 -7.29
N ASP A 122 -22.23 -18.08 -8.10
CA ASP A 122 -23.55 -18.27 -8.67
C ASP A 122 -23.58 -19.48 -9.62
N LYS A 123 -24.17 -20.58 -9.14
CA LYS A 123 -24.30 -21.84 -9.88
C LYS A 123 -25.41 -21.81 -10.94
N GLN A 124 -26.32 -20.81 -10.92
CA GLN A 124 -27.40 -20.70 -11.89
C GLN A 124 -26.89 -20.14 -13.23
N MET A 125 -25.84 -19.33 -13.20
CA MET A 125 -25.21 -18.75 -14.38
C MET A 125 -24.42 -19.80 -15.19
N THR A 126 -24.49 -19.74 -16.52
CA THR A 126 -23.65 -20.60 -17.37
C THR A 126 -22.17 -20.22 -17.21
N ASN A 127 -21.28 -21.22 -17.35
CA ASN A 127 -19.83 -21.01 -17.18
C ASN A 127 -19.28 -19.92 -18.11
N HIS A 128 -19.71 -19.85 -19.36
CA HIS A 128 -19.21 -18.87 -20.32
C HIS A 128 -19.64 -17.44 -19.98
N VAL A 129 -20.92 -17.25 -19.63
CA VAL A 129 -21.42 -15.93 -19.19
C VAL A 129 -20.72 -15.48 -17.92
N ARG A 130 -20.52 -16.40 -16.96
CA ARG A 130 -19.78 -16.15 -15.71
C ARG A 130 -18.35 -15.67 -15.97
N ILE A 131 -17.61 -16.38 -16.84
CA ILE A 131 -16.23 -16.01 -17.18
C ILE A 131 -16.17 -14.64 -17.85
N LEU A 132 -17.05 -14.36 -18.83
CA LEU A 132 -17.08 -13.08 -19.53
C LEU A 132 -17.42 -11.93 -18.57
N LYS A 133 -18.41 -12.13 -17.70
CA LYS A 133 -18.82 -11.13 -16.70
C LYS A 133 -17.68 -10.83 -15.72
N ILE A 134 -16.99 -11.86 -15.24
CA ILE A 134 -15.80 -11.69 -14.38
C ILE A 134 -14.66 -11.02 -15.17
N ALA A 135 -14.47 -11.33 -16.45
CA ALA A 135 -13.45 -10.68 -17.27
C ALA A 135 -13.71 -9.16 -17.43
N HIS A 136 -14.97 -8.76 -17.62
CA HIS A 136 -15.35 -7.34 -17.64
C HIS A 136 -15.03 -6.64 -16.32
N ILE A 137 -15.36 -7.26 -15.18
CA ILE A 137 -15.06 -6.70 -13.85
C ILE A 137 -13.55 -6.63 -13.61
N MET A 138 -12.83 -7.71 -13.88
CA MET A 138 -11.37 -7.78 -13.78
C MET A 138 -10.69 -6.69 -14.62
N PHE A 139 -11.22 -6.41 -15.83
CA PHE A 139 -10.71 -5.33 -16.69
C PHE A 139 -11.07 -3.94 -16.17
N ALA A 140 -12.00 -3.78 -15.24
CA ALA A 140 -12.25 -2.50 -14.57
C ALA A 140 -11.39 -2.31 -13.31
N MET A 141 -10.81 -3.38 -12.75
CA MET A 141 -9.98 -3.33 -11.54
C MET A 141 -8.53 -2.95 -11.83
N ASN A 142 -7.87 -2.28 -10.88
CA ASN A 142 -6.45 -1.93 -10.92
C ASN A 142 -6.09 -1.15 -12.21
N THR A 143 -6.85 -0.10 -12.56
CA THR A 143 -6.68 0.70 -13.81
C THR A 143 -5.30 1.28 -14.02
N GLU A 144 -4.61 1.57 -12.92
CA GLU A 144 -3.33 2.25 -12.92
C GLU A 144 -2.12 1.31 -12.86
N GLY A 145 -2.34 -0.02 -12.89
CA GLY A 145 -1.28 -1.03 -12.82
C GLY A 145 -0.65 -1.37 -14.17
N GLU A 146 0.67 -1.58 -14.18
CA GLU A 146 1.44 -1.98 -15.38
C GLU A 146 1.00 -3.33 -15.98
N GLN A 147 0.24 -4.13 -15.25
CA GLN A 147 -0.21 -5.47 -15.67
C GLN A 147 -1.32 -5.45 -16.73
N ARG A 148 -1.84 -4.28 -17.14
CA ARG A 148 -2.86 -4.12 -18.21
C ARG A 148 -2.31 -4.23 -19.64
N ILE A 149 -1.35 -5.13 -19.86
CA ILE A 149 -0.75 -5.33 -21.19
C ILE A 149 -1.77 -5.95 -22.17
N ARG A 150 -2.82 -6.61 -21.67
CA ARG A 150 -3.79 -7.35 -22.49
C ARG A 150 -5.15 -6.62 -22.55
N PRO A 151 -5.69 -6.34 -23.75
CA PRO A 151 -7.04 -5.76 -23.89
C PRO A 151 -8.11 -6.77 -23.47
N LEU A 152 -9.33 -6.31 -23.17
CA LEU A 152 -10.46 -7.19 -22.86
C LEU A 152 -10.67 -8.29 -23.93
N THR A 153 -10.46 -7.94 -25.20
CA THR A 153 -10.55 -8.86 -26.35
C THR A 153 -9.61 -10.07 -26.23
N TYR A 154 -8.49 -9.94 -25.51
CA TYR A 154 -7.60 -11.05 -25.19
C TYR A 154 -8.31 -12.14 -24.38
N TYR A 155 -9.10 -11.75 -23.39
CA TYR A 155 -9.84 -12.70 -22.54
C TYR A 155 -11.08 -13.23 -23.26
N GLU A 156 -11.76 -12.40 -24.06
CA GLU A 156 -12.86 -12.85 -24.93
C GLU A 156 -12.39 -13.96 -25.88
N ASN A 157 -11.17 -13.87 -26.42
CA ASN A 157 -10.57 -14.88 -27.28
C ASN A 157 -10.31 -16.23 -26.58
N PHE A 158 -10.27 -16.29 -25.24
CA PHE A 158 -10.22 -17.57 -24.51
C PHE A 158 -11.57 -18.27 -24.50
N VAL A 159 -12.67 -17.51 -24.45
CA VAL A 159 -14.01 -18.05 -24.29
C VAL A 159 -14.65 -18.33 -25.66
N LYS A 160 -14.43 -17.44 -26.63
CA LYS A 160 -15.05 -17.48 -27.96
C LYS A 160 -14.94 -18.83 -28.69
N PRO A 161 -13.78 -19.54 -28.70
CA PRO A 161 -13.66 -20.84 -29.38
C PRO A 161 -14.51 -21.96 -28.76
N ARG A 162 -15.06 -21.77 -27.56
CA ARG A 162 -15.90 -22.77 -26.88
C ARG A 162 -17.38 -22.71 -27.27
N PHE A 163 -17.76 -21.75 -28.12
CA PHE A 163 -19.11 -21.63 -28.64
C PHE A 163 -19.24 -22.31 -30.01
N LYS A 164 -20.35 -23.02 -30.22
CA LYS A 164 -20.62 -23.76 -31.47
C LYS A 164 -20.83 -22.85 -32.68
N ASN A 165 -21.34 -21.64 -32.46
CA ASN A 165 -21.61 -20.68 -33.52
C ASN A 165 -21.55 -19.24 -32.99
N LYS A 166 -21.54 -18.29 -33.93
CA LYS A 166 -21.45 -16.85 -33.67
C LYS A 166 -22.64 -16.30 -32.87
N GLN A 167 -23.85 -16.80 -33.12
CA GLN A 167 -25.06 -16.31 -32.46
C GLN A 167 -25.05 -16.60 -30.95
N LEU A 168 -24.65 -17.82 -30.55
CA LEU A 168 -24.53 -18.17 -29.13
C LEU A 168 -23.45 -17.34 -28.42
N TRP A 169 -22.36 -17.01 -29.12
CA TRP A 169 -21.34 -16.10 -28.62
C TRP A 169 -21.89 -14.69 -28.40
N GLU A 170 -22.62 -14.14 -29.37
CA GLU A 170 -23.21 -12.80 -29.29
C GLU A 170 -24.23 -12.69 -28.14
N ILE A 171 -25.08 -13.71 -27.96
CA ILE A 171 -26.01 -13.80 -26.83
C ILE A 171 -25.26 -13.80 -25.50
N ALA A 172 -24.21 -14.62 -25.36
CA ALA A 172 -23.43 -14.69 -24.12
C ALA A 172 -22.73 -13.36 -23.80
N CYS A 173 -22.23 -12.65 -24.81
CA CYS A 173 -21.65 -11.30 -24.63
C CYS A 173 -22.68 -10.27 -24.17
N LEU A 174 -23.90 -10.33 -24.71
CA LEU A 174 -25.00 -9.46 -24.27
C LEU A 174 -25.40 -9.76 -22.83
N GLU A 175 -25.60 -11.04 -22.48
CA GLU A 175 -25.90 -11.46 -21.11
C GLU A 175 -24.79 -11.08 -20.14
N ALA A 176 -23.52 -11.23 -20.53
CA ALA A 176 -22.38 -10.88 -19.68
C ALA A 176 -22.32 -9.38 -19.36
N LYS A 177 -22.82 -8.51 -20.23
CA LYS A 177 -22.86 -7.06 -20.00
C LYS A 177 -24.02 -6.64 -19.08
N LYS A 178 -25.08 -7.45 -18.95
CA LYS A 178 -26.21 -7.14 -18.08
C LYS A 178 -25.77 -7.07 -16.61
N GLY A 179 -26.13 -5.97 -15.94
CA GLY A 179 -25.79 -5.78 -14.53
C GLY A 179 -24.33 -5.38 -14.28
N VAL A 180 -23.45 -5.41 -15.30
CA VAL A 180 -22.03 -5.04 -15.13
C VAL A 180 -21.90 -3.55 -14.98
N LYS A 181 -22.60 -2.77 -15.81
CA LYS A 181 -22.54 -1.31 -15.75
C LYS A 181 -22.93 -0.82 -14.35
N GLU A 182 -23.97 -1.39 -13.76
CA GLU A 182 -24.45 -1.08 -12.42
C GLU A 182 -23.43 -1.45 -11.32
N ILE A 183 -22.66 -2.52 -11.52
CA ILE A 183 -21.55 -2.90 -10.63
C ILE A 183 -20.40 -1.89 -10.77
N LEU A 184 -20.05 -1.50 -12.00
CA LEU A 184 -18.93 -0.60 -12.29
C LEU A 184 -19.22 0.85 -11.90
N ASP A 185 -20.46 1.29 -12.11
CA ASP A 185 -20.93 2.66 -11.86
C ASP A 185 -21.41 2.83 -10.40
N ARG A 186 -21.28 1.79 -9.55
CA ARG A 186 -21.69 1.87 -8.15
C ARG A 186 -21.03 3.10 -7.49
N PRO A 187 -21.82 4.08 -7.02
CA PRO A 187 -21.28 5.34 -6.56
C PRO A 187 -20.40 5.09 -5.34
N TYR A 188 -19.28 5.78 -5.36
CA TYR A 188 -18.26 5.65 -4.35
C TYR A 188 -18.33 6.87 -3.45
N PRO A 189 -18.94 6.76 -2.24
CA PRO A 189 -19.19 7.93 -1.41
C PRO A 189 -17.87 8.61 -1.04
N SER A 190 -17.88 9.95 -1.05
CA SER A 190 -16.74 10.74 -0.58
C SER A 190 -16.40 10.34 0.85
N LEU A 191 -15.12 10.47 1.22
CA LEU A 191 -14.67 10.11 2.57
C LEU A 191 -15.42 10.90 3.65
N THR A 192 -15.69 12.18 3.38
CA THR A 192 -16.46 13.07 4.26
C THR A 192 -17.89 12.60 4.46
N LYS A 193 -18.60 12.21 3.39
CA LYS A 193 -19.98 11.73 3.48
C LYS A 193 -20.08 10.38 4.20
N LYS A 194 -19.05 9.53 4.08
CA LYS A 194 -19.06 8.18 4.66
C LYS A 194 -18.77 8.17 6.17
N PHE A 195 -17.89 9.04 6.64
CA PHE A 195 -17.40 8.99 8.03
C PHE A 195 -17.84 10.18 8.90
N GLY A 196 -18.58 11.16 8.35
CA GLY A 196 -19.10 12.33 9.08
C GLY A 196 -18.02 13.37 9.43
N SER A 197 -16.87 12.90 9.90
CA SER A 197 -15.62 13.65 10.02
C SER A 197 -14.43 12.69 9.92
N ILE A 198 -13.42 13.08 9.13
CA ILE A 198 -12.15 12.33 9.03
C ILE A 198 -11.32 12.50 10.32
N SER A 199 -11.67 13.44 11.20
CA SER A 199 -10.97 13.63 12.49
C SER A 199 -11.00 12.39 13.41
N PHE A 200 -11.93 11.45 13.19
CA PHE A 200 -12.01 10.17 13.91
C PHE A 200 -11.14 9.06 13.30
N LEU A 201 -10.53 9.28 12.13
CA LEU A 201 -9.69 8.27 11.49
C LEU A 201 -8.48 7.98 12.38
N ARG A 202 -8.55 6.77 12.97
CA ARG A 202 -7.78 6.37 14.13
C ARG A 202 -6.31 6.56 13.80
N GLU A 203 -5.55 7.17 14.71
CA GLU A 203 -4.10 7.35 14.57
C GLU A 203 -3.42 6.07 14.02
N ASP A 204 -3.90 4.90 14.45
CA ASP A 204 -3.47 3.58 14.00
C ASP A 204 -3.54 3.37 12.48
N TYR A 205 -4.58 3.87 11.80
CA TYR A 205 -4.67 3.88 10.33
C TYR A 205 -3.47 4.60 9.72
N PHE A 206 -3.16 5.80 10.23
CA PHE A 206 -2.02 6.57 9.75
C PHE A 206 -0.71 5.82 9.96
N PHE A 207 -0.53 5.13 11.09
CA PHE A 207 0.63 4.26 11.32
C PHE A 207 0.67 3.05 10.38
N GLY A 208 -0.49 2.45 10.05
CA GLY A 208 -0.59 1.39 9.05
C GLY A 208 -0.16 1.86 7.67
N LEU A 209 -0.73 2.97 7.22
CA LEU A 209 -0.41 3.60 5.93
C LEU A 209 1.08 3.96 5.85
N LEU A 210 1.61 4.62 6.89
CA LEU A 210 3.02 4.98 6.97
C LEU A 210 3.95 3.77 7.02
N THR A 211 3.49 2.63 7.54
CA THR A 211 4.32 1.41 7.56
C THR A 211 4.66 0.97 6.13
N GLY A 212 3.67 0.96 5.23
CA GLY A 212 3.87 0.63 3.81
C GLY A 212 4.42 1.82 3.01
N ASP A 213 3.58 2.82 2.76
CA ASP A 213 3.86 3.91 1.80
C ASP A 213 4.57 5.14 2.40
N GLY A 214 4.76 5.18 3.73
CA GLY A 214 5.42 6.28 4.41
C GLY A 214 6.95 6.21 4.31
N CYS A 215 7.62 7.35 4.19
CA CYS A 215 9.08 7.43 4.22
C CYS A 215 9.55 8.57 5.12
N PHE A 216 10.32 8.22 6.15
CA PHE A 216 11.10 9.15 6.96
C PHE A 216 12.40 9.44 6.24
N HIS A 217 12.53 10.65 5.72
CA HIS A 217 13.65 11.03 4.88
C HIS A 217 14.46 12.15 5.52
N ALA A 218 15.77 12.10 5.33
CA ALA A 218 16.69 13.15 5.72
C ALA A 218 17.79 13.31 4.65
N ASP A 219 17.99 14.53 4.20
CA ASP A 219 18.91 14.87 3.10
C ASP A 219 19.90 15.95 3.54
N PHE A 220 21.06 15.99 2.88
CA PHE A 220 22.06 17.05 3.06
C PHE A 220 21.94 18.09 1.94
N ASP A 221 21.74 19.35 2.31
CA ASP A 221 21.90 20.48 1.40
C ASP A 221 23.37 20.93 1.44
N CYS A 222 24.20 20.26 0.64
CA CYS A 222 25.62 20.61 0.42
C CYS A 222 25.74 21.62 -0.72
N ARG A 223 25.51 22.91 -0.46
CA ARG A 223 25.85 23.97 -1.42
C ARG A 223 27.28 24.44 -1.19
N LYS A 224 28.07 24.58 -2.26
CA LYS A 224 29.46 25.06 -2.21
C LYS A 224 29.57 26.31 -1.32
N GLY A 225 30.49 26.27 -0.35
CA GLY A 225 30.82 27.40 0.52
C GLY A 225 29.85 27.68 1.68
N ARG A 226 28.90 26.77 2.01
CA ARG A 226 27.99 26.93 3.16
C ARG A 226 28.07 25.78 4.14
N THR A 227 27.72 26.05 5.40
CA THR A 227 27.49 25.03 6.44
C THR A 227 26.51 23.98 5.91
N VAL A 228 26.90 22.71 5.99
CA VAL A 228 26.04 21.57 5.61
C VAL A 228 24.75 21.65 6.42
N LYS A 229 23.60 21.72 5.75
CA LYS A 229 22.29 21.70 6.40
C LYS A 229 21.64 20.34 6.19
N VAL A 230 21.07 19.76 7.22
CA VAL A 230 20.24 18.56 7.09
C VAL A 230 18.78 18.99 6.99
N ARG A 231 18.07 18.50 5.97
CA ARG A 231 16.63 18.68 5.80
C ARG A 231 15.93 17.36 6.08
N LYS A 232 15.14 17.33 7.15
CA LYS A 232 14.19 16.24 7.41
C LYS A 232 12.91 16.42 6.61
N SER A 233 12.27 15.31 6.28
CA SER A 233 10.95 15.30 5.68
C SER A 233 10.22 13.99 5.91
N LEU A 234 8.90 14.04 5.94
CA LEU A 234 8.02 12.88 5.85
C LEU A 234 7.39 12.88 4.45
N SER A 235 7.32 11.73 3.81
CA SER A 235 6.60 11.59 2.54
C SER A 235 5.69 10.36 2.51
N ILE A 236 4.62 10.46 1.75
CA ILE A 236 3.70 9.36 1.43
C ILE A 236 3.52 9.38 -0.08
N SER A 237 3.65 8.22 -0.72
CA SER A 237 3.48 8.11 -2.17
C SER A 237 2.28 7.23 -2.49
N MET A 238 1.33 7.77 -3.24
CA MET A 238 0.12 7.05 -3.66
C MET A 238 -0.15 7.23 -5.15
N ILE A 239 -1.01 6.36 -5.69
CA ILE A 239 -1.51 6.46 -7.06
C ILE A 239 -2.34 7.74 -7.20
N LYS A 240 -2.20 8.42 -8.34
CA LYS A 240 -2.96 9.64 -8.65
C LYS A 240 -4.45 9.32 -8.86
N THR A 241 -5.27 9.57 -7.84
CA THR A 241 -6.75 9.54 -7.94
C THR A 241 -7.34 10.65 -7.09
N THR A 242 -8.54 11.13 -7.43
CA THR A 242 -9.27 12.14 -6.64
C THR A 242 -9.44 11.70 -5.19
N ARG A 243 -9.72 10.42 -4.97
CA ARG A 243 -9.90 9.89 -3.61
C ARG A 243 -8.62 9.85 -2.79
N ASN A 244 -7.51 9.43 -3.38
CA ASN A 244 -6.23 9.43 -2.65
C ASN A 244 -5.81 10.86 -2.31
N GLU A 245 -6.20 11.83 -3.13
CA GLU A 245 -6.03 13.27 -2.84
C GLU A 245 -6.94 13.73 -1.69
N GLU A 246 -8.23 13.37 -1.69
CA GLU A 246 -9.15 13.61 -0.55
C GLU A 246 -8.60 13.01 0.75
N LEU A 247 -8.11 11.76 0.70
CA LEU A 247 -7.53 11.07 1.85
C LEU A 247 -6.32 11.82 2.42
N LEU A 248 -5.42 12.28 1.57
CA LEU A 248 -4.22 13.00 2.01
C LEU A 248 -4.54 14.41 2.52
N ASN A 249 -5.46 15.12 1.87
CA ASN A 249 -5.93 16.41 2.38
C ASN A 249 -6.56 16.25 3.75
N ALA A 250 -7.32 15.19 3.97
CA ALA A 250 -7.94 14.95 5.26
C ALA A 250 -6.93 14.53 6.35
N ILE A 251 -5.88 13.77 5.99
CA ILE A 251 -4.73 13.54 6.88
C ILE A 251 -4.02 14.87 7.18
N ALA A 252 -3.88 15.75 6.20
CA ALA A 252 -3.30 17.09 6.39
C ALA A 252 -4.07 17.90 7.42
N GLU A 253 -5.39 18.00 7.22
CA GLU A 253 -6.32 18.74 8.07
C GLU A 253 -6.31 18.20 9.50
N GLN A 254 -6.26 16.88 9.68
CA GLN A 254 -6.21 16.23 11.00
C GLN A 254 -5.03 16.71 11.86
N PHE A 255 -3.90 17.01 11.22
CA PHE A 255 -2.68 17.40 11.89
C PHE A 255 -2.31 18.88 11.67
N ASP A 256 -3.19 19.67 11.03
CA ASP A 256 -2.90 21.05 10.61
C ASP A 256 -1.57 21.17 9.83
N LEU A 257 -1.38 20.27 8.86
CA LEU A 257 -0.16 20.16 8.06
C LEU A 257 -0.34 20.78 6.68
N THR A 258 0.72 21.38 6.13
CA THR A 258 0.74 21.82 4.74
C THR A 258 1.60 20.90 3.88
N TRP A 259 0.96 19.97 3.17
CA TRP A 259 1.68 19.10 2.22
C TRP A 259 2.13 19.85 0.98
N LYS A 260 3.31 19.50 0.49
CA LYS A 260 3.73 19.83 -0.87
C LYS A 260 3.57 18.60 -1.75
N LYS A 261 2.66 18.69 -2.72
CA LYS A 261 2.49 17.69 -3.78
C LYS A 261 3.68 17.75 -4.74
N ARG A 262 4.36 16.62 -4.92
CA ARG A 262 5.41 16.44 -5.93
C ARG A 262 4.94 15.38 -6.93
N LEU A 263 5.08 15.69 -8.21
CA LEU A 263 4.84 14.72 -9.27
C LEU A 263 5.99 13.70 -9.24
N SER A 264 5.66 12.42 -9.09
CA SER A 264 6.63 11.33 -9.08
C SER A 264 6.22 10.30 -10.14
N ALA A 265 6.97 10.21 -11.23
CA ALA A 265 6.62 9.36 -12.39
C ALA A 265 5.22 9.64 -12.98
N LYS A 266 4.87 8.93 -14.06
CA LYS A 266 3.68 9.23 -14.89
C LYS A 266 2.34 9.10 -14.14
N ASN A 267 2.23 8.15 -13.19
CA ASN A 267 0.96 7.75 -12.57
C ASN A 267 0.93 7.83 -11.02
N ARG A 268 1.99 8.34 -10.39
CA ARG A 268 2.07 8.46 -8.93
C ARG A 268 2.27 9.90 -8.49
N HIS A 269 1.79 10.18 -7.30
CA HIS A 269 2.02 11.42 -6.62
C HIS A 269 2.69 11.12 -5.29
N SER A 270 3.69 11.92 -4.96
CA SER A 270 4.35 11.88 -3.67
C SER A 270 4.03 13.17 -2.95
N TRP A 271 3.40 13.06 -1.79
CA TRP A 271 3.15 14.19 -0.93
C TRP A 271 4.22 14.22 0.12
N LYS A 272 4.78 15.42 0.33
CA LYS A 272 5.94 15.61 1.19
C LYS A 272 5.72 16.78 2.14
N ILE A 273 6.03 16.55 3.42
CA ILE A 273 6.13 17.57 4.45
C ILE A 273 7.62 17.86 4.67
N GLU A 274 8.01 19.12 4.48
CA GLU A 274 9.40 19.58 4.62
C GLU A 274 9.54 20.81 5.53
N LYS A 275 8.43 21.41 5.96
CA LYS A 275 8.47 22.57 6.86
C LYS A 275 8.99 22.11 8.23
N SER A 276 10.05 22.75 8.70
CA SER A 276 10.74 22.33 9.92
C SER A 276 9.87 22.56 11.16
N GLU A 277 9.06 23.61 11.15
CA GLU A 277 8.10 23.94 12.20
C GLU A 277 7.06 22.83 12.35
N GLU A 278 6.39 22.42 11.27
CA GLU A 278 5.41 21.33 11.28
C GLU A 278 6.04 20.00 11.74
N ILE A 279 7.25 19.69 11.25
CA ILE A 279 7.96 18.48 11.66
C ILE A 279 8.26 18.50 13.15
N ASN A 280 8.78 19.60 13.67
CA ASN A 280 9.30 19.66 15.04
C ASN A 280 8.22 19.92 16.09
N GLN A 281 7.19 20.70 15.75
CA GLN A 281 6.13 21.11 16.68
C GLN A 281 4.91 20.19 16.63
N ILE A 282 4.64 19.55 15.49
CA ILE A 282 3.43 18.71 15.31
C ILE A 282 3.82 17.24 15.21
N LEU A 283 4.57 16.86 14.18
CA LEU A 283 4.82 15.45 13.87
C LEU A 283 5.73 14.77 14.90
N GLN A 284 6.80 15.43 15.34
CA GLN A 284 7.76 14.83 16.26
C GLN A 284 7.14 14.50 17.63
N PRO A 285 6.41 15.39 18.31
CA PRO A 285 5.70 15.05 19.54
C PRO A 285 4.68 13.92 19.33
N PHE A 286 3.92 13.97 18.23
CA PHE A 286 2.96 12.93 17.87
C PHE A 286 3.61 11.56 17.73
N PHE A 287 4.71 11.46 16.97
CA PHE A 287 5.42 10.21 16.77
C PHE A 287 6.13 9.72 18.03
N LEU A 288 6.72 10.61 18.85
CA LEU A 288 7.33 10.22 20.12
C LEU A 288 6.31 9.58 21.07
N LYS A 289 5.13 10.17 21.19
CA LYS A 289 4.03 9.64 22.01
C LYS A 289 3.54 8.27 21.51
N ASN A 290 3.60 8.05 20.19
CA ASN A 290 2.93 6.93 19.53
C ASN A 290 3.86 5.94 18.84
N ALA A 291 5.19 6.01 19.01
CA ALA A 291 6.18 5.19 18.30
C ALA A 291 5.93 3.67 18.43
N LYS A 292 5.29 3.24 19.51
CA LYS A 292 4.91 1.84 19.75
C LYS A 292 3.90 1.28 18.74
N LYS A 293 3.21 2.15 18.00
CA LYS A 293 2.25 1.80 16.94
C LYS A 293 2.91 1.43 15.61
N PHE A 294 4.22 1.61 15.48
CA PHE A 294 4.98 1.06 14.37
C PHE A 294 5.49 -0.36 14.69
N PRO A 295 5.55 -1.25 13.68
CA PRO A 295 6.44 -2.42 13.71
C PRO A 295 7.89 -2.01 14.00
N ILE A 296 8.70 -2.94 14.50
CA ILE A 296 10.06 -2.68 14.96
C ILE A 296 10.90 -2.04 13.86
N PHE A 297 10.84 -2.55 12.63
CA PHE A 297 11.66 -2.00 11.54
C PHE A 297 11.34 -0.52 11.27
N LYS A 298 10.05 -0.15 11.16
CA LYS A 298 9.64 1.22 10.86
C LYS A 298 9.87 2.15 12.04
N ARG A 299 9.75 1.63 13.27
CA ARG A 299 10.10 2.34 14.49
C ARG A 299 11.58 2.71 14.51
N ARG A 300 12.47 1.81 14.08
CA ARG A 300 13.91 2.13 13.95
C ARG A 300 14.16 3.27 12.97
N HIS A 301 13.45 3.29 11.84
CA HIS A 301 13.58 4.40 10.87
C HIS A 301 13.15 5.73 11.51
N LEU A 302 12.03 5.73 12.23
CA LEU A 302 11.55 6.89 12.99
C LEU A 302 12.58 7.32 14.06
N GLU A 303 13.12 6.39 14.84
CA GLU A 303 14.11 6.66 15.89
C GLU A 303 15.38 7.30 15.32
N CYS A 304 15.88 6.77 14.20
CA CYS A 304 17.00 7.37 13.49
C CYS A 304 16.66 8.78 13.01
N TRP A 305 15.49 8.96 12.39
CA TRP A 305 15.02 10.25 11.88
C TRP A 305 14.87 11.31 12.98
N LEU A 306 14.41 10.93 14.17
CA LEU A 306 14.32 11.80 15.35
C LEU A 306 15.68 12.09 16.00
N THR A 307 16.63 11.16 15.88
CA THR A 307 17.97 11.30 16.48
C THR A 307 18.85 12.29 15.71
N ILE A 308 18.60 12.47 14.42
CA ILE A 308 19.31 13.43 13.57
C ILE A 308 19.36 14.83 14.21
N ASP A 309 18.23 15.33 14.72
CA ASP A 309 18.18 16.67 15.34
C ASP A 309 19.00 16.77 16.62
N LYS A 310 18.95 15.72 17.45
CA LYS A 310 19.71 15.68 18.71
C LYS A 310 21.20 15.76 18.41
N LEU A 311 21.66 15.00 17.41
CA LEU A 311 23.05 15.05 16.98
C LEU A 311 23.41 16.41 16.39
N LEU A 312 22.60 16.98 15.50
CA LEU A 312 22.90 18.31 14.93
C LEU A 312 23.01 19.40 15.99
N LYS A 313 22.16 19.35 17.03
CA LYS A 313 22.23 20.25 18.19
C LYS A 313 23.51 20.04 19.01
N LEU A 314 23.86 18.78 19.33
CA LEU A 314 25.08 18.45 20.08
C LEU A 314 26.34 18.88 19.33
N LEU A 315 26.31 18.80 18.01
CA LEU A 315 27.39 19.22 17.14
C LEU A 315 27.45 20.74 16.96
N LYS A 316 26.53 21.52 17.56
CA LYS A 316 26.38 22.98 17.36
C LYS A 316 26.28 23.39 15.87
N GLY A 317 25.79 22.48 15.01
CA GLY A 317 25.84 22.67 13.56
C GLY A 317 27.25 22.60 12.94
N ASP A 318 28.28 22.36 13.75
CA ASP A 318 29.66 22.17 13.33
C ASP A 318 29.84 20.75 12.76
N LEU A 319 29.46 20.63 11.50
CA LEU A 319 29.78 19.48 10.68
C LEU A 319 31.21 19.59 10.13
N ALA A 320 32.07 20.54 10.50
CA ALA A 320 33.47 20.52 10.07
C ALA A 320 34.23 19.33 10.68
N ASN A 321 33.82 18.86 11.86
CA ASN A 321 34.42 17.72 12.53
C ASN A 321 34.07 16.38 11.85
N PHE A 322 35.10 15.63 11.44
CA PHE A 322 34.98 14.34 10.77
C PHE A 322 34.21 13.28 11.58
N SER A 323 34.41 13.24 12.90
CA SER A 323 33.75 12.27 13.80
C SER A 323 32.24 12.53 13.90
N ALA A 324 31.88 13.81 13.94
CA ALA A 324 30.50 14.29 13.94
C ALA A 324 29.74 13.93 12.66
N LYS A 325 30.34 14.24 11.50
CA LYS A 325 29.82 13.87 10.18
C LYS A 325 29.66 12.36 10.02
N SER A 326 30.65 11.58 10.48
CA SER A 326 30.63 10.12 10.39
C SER A 326 29.48 9.50 11.18
N LYS A 327 29.16 10.02 12.37
CA LYS A 327 28.02 9.54 13.19
C LYS A 327 26.66 9.84 12.54
N VAL A 328 26.48 11.05 12.00
CA VAL A 328 25.26 11.40 11.24
C VAL A 328 25.13 10.54 9.99
N MET A 329 26.25 10.27 9.32
CA MET A 329 26.28 9.38 8.16
C MET A 329 25.85 7.96 8.51
N VAL A 330 26.35 7.38 9.60
CA VAL A 330 25.94 6.02 10.02
C VAL A 330 24.42 5.95 10.26
N LEU A 331 23.81 6.95 10.89
CA LEU A 331 22.36 6.97 11.10
C LEU A 331 21.57 7.15 9.81
N LEU A 332 22.03 8.00 8.89
CA LEU A 332 21.41 8.11 7.57
C LEU A 332 21.53 6.80 6.82
N MET A 333 22.71 6.19 6.86
CA MET A 333 22.93 4.87 6.33
C MET A 333 21.98 3.88 6.96
N GLU A 334 21.69 3.89 8.25
CA GLU A 334 20.66 3.03 8.86
C GLU A 334 19.25 3.34 8.35
N ILE A 335 18.86 4.60 8.22
CA ILE A 335 17.59 5.02 7.60
C ILE A 335 17.46 4.46 6.17
N TYR A 336 18.58 4.41 5.42
CA TYR A 336 18.65 3.94 4.03
C TYR A 336 19.10 2.46 3.86
N ASN A 337 19.55 1.78 4.93
CA ASN A 337 20.15 0.42 4.91
C ASN A 337 19.25 -0.64 5.48
N VAL A 338 18.23 -0.30 6.26
CA VAL A 338 17.31 -1.31 6.80
C VAL A 338 16.35 -1.74 5.69
N HIS A 339 16.88 -2.58 4.81
CA HIS A 339 16.22 -3.47 3.84
C HIS A 339 15.32 -2.83 2.75
N ASP A 340 15.22 -1.50 2.65
CA ASP A 340 14.30 -0.89 1.70
C ASP A 340 14.82 -0.79 0.26
N GLY A 341 16.14 -0.82 0.00
CA GLY A 341 16.81 -1.16 -1.27
C GLY A 341 16.32 -0.55 -2.60
N THR A 342 15.31 0.33 -2.64
CA THR A 342 14.71 0.83 -3.89
C THR A 342 14.79 2.34 -4.05
N TYR A 343 15.32 3.06 -3.06
CA TYR A 343 15.53 4.51 -3.17
C TYR A 343 16.94 4.94 -2.76
N ARG A 344 17.94 4.10 -3.04
CA ARG A 344 19.31 4.59 -3.10
C ARG A 344 19.52 5.29 -4.43
N LYS A 345 19.47 6.61 -4.41
CA LYS A 345 20.08 7.41 -5.49
C LYS A 345 21.59 7.17 -5.57
N TYR A 346 22.19 6.72 -4.46
CA TYR A 346 23.62 6.49 -4.30
C TYR A 346 23.91 5.21 -3.49
N SER A 347 24.80 4.36 -3.99
CA SER A 347 25.37 3.22 -3.27
C SER A 347 26.13 3.67 -2.02
N ARG A 348 26.44 2.75 -1.08
CA ARG A 348 27.27 3.05 0.09
C ARG A 348 28.60 3.68 -0.34
N GLU A 349 29.20 3.15 -1.39
CA GLU A 349 30.46 3.64 -1.96
C GLU A 349 30.29 4.97 -2.68
N GLU A 350 29.20 5.20 -3.42
CA GLU A 350 28.92 6.49 -4.07
C GLU A 350 28.66 7.60 -3.06
N ILE A 351 27.98 7.28 -1.96
CA ILE A 351 27.84 8.19 -0.82
C ILE A 351 29.25 8.50 -0.30
N ILE A 352 30.01 7.49 0.12
CA ILE A 352 31.38 7.68 0.65
C ILE A 352 32.27 8.49 -0.33
N ASN A 353 32.19 8.22 -1.64
CA ASN A 353 33.01 8.85 -2.68
C ASN A 353 32.59 10.29 -2.98
N ARG A 354 31.28 10.60 -3.05
CA ARG A 354 30.79 11.98 -3.17
C ARG A 354 31.26 12.82 -1.99
N PHE A 355 31.28 12.23 -0.79
CA PHE A 355 31.82 12.89 0.37
C PHE A 355 33.35 13.04 0.30
N ARG A 356 34.11 12.04 -0.17
CA ARG A 356 35.57 12.16 -0.38
C ARG A 356 35.95 13.27 -1.39
N GLN A 357 35.16 13.49 -2.44
CA GLN A 357 35.46 14.50 -3.46
C GLN A 357 35.30 15.95 -2.96
N ASP A 358 34.40 16.19 -1.99
CA ASP A 358 34.26 17.48 -1.33
C ASP A 358 35.32 17.71 -0.22
N TRP A 359 36.29 16.81 -0.05
CA TRP A 359 37.29 16.81 1.04
C TRP A 359 38.73 17.08 0.57
N ILE A 360 38.95 17.35 -0.72
CA ILE A 360 40.24 17.84 -1.21
C ILE A 360 40.17 19.37 -1.24
N PHE A 361 40.48 19.99 -0.11
CA PHE A 361 40.92 21.39 -0.02
C PHE A 361 42.01 21.51 1.04
#